data_AF-A0A4Q9ETU8-F1
#
_entry.id   AF-A0A4Q9ETU8-F1
#
_cell.length_a   1.000
_cell.length_b   1.000
_cell.length_c   1.000
_cell.angle_alpha   90.00
_cell.angle_beta   90.00
_cell.angle_gamma   90.00
#
_symmetry.space_group_name_H-M   'P 1'
#
loop_
_entity.id
_entity.type
_entity.pdbx_description
1 polymer ?
#
loop_
_entity_poly.entity_id
_entity_poly.type
_entity_poly.pdbx_seq_one_letter_code
_entity_poly.pdbx_strand_id
1 'polypeptide(L)'
;MKPFVILQTGDAPDVIRQQHGGFTDMFLQQGEINPASVVIVNLPAGEQLLSPEHYRGAIITGSAAMVTELLPWSEQAAVWLRDAVGMGLPIFGACYGHQLLAHALGGEVGYHPQGMEIGTLEIELLPEAKNDPALQYYPPRFYANLIHSQTVLRLPEGAVALARSAQDPHQIIRYRDNVMSTQFHPEFNGPVMHSYMSWIAELEPEHQTKYLDIQRRTSNTPVSQSLLREFVNGL
;
A
#
# COMPACT_ATOMS: atom_id res chain seq x y z
N MET A 1 4.37 1.28 26.32
CA MET A 1 4.90 0.71 25.07
C MET A 1 5.05 1.85 24.06
N LYS A 2 6.05 1.80 23.18
CA LYS A 2 6.15 2.77 22.06
C LYS A 2 4.92 2.60 21.16
N PRO A 3 4.31 3.68 20.65
CA PRO A 3 3.23 3.56 19.66
C PRO A 3 3.79 3.02 18.35
N PHE A 4 2.94 2.49 17.48
CA PHE A 4 3.30 2.36 16.07
C PHE A 4 2.70 3.56 15.31
N VAL A 5 3.30 3.92 14.19
CA VAL A 5 2.93 5.13 13.44
C VAL A 5 2.25 4.78 12.12
N ILE A 6 1.22 5.53 11.75
CA ILE A 6 0.69 5.55 10.38
C ILE A 6 1.16 6.86 9.73
N LEU A 7 2.04 6.74 8.74
CA LEU A 7 2.46 7.81 7.86
C LEU A 7 1.36 8.02 6.83
N GLN A 8 0.49 9.00 7.08
CA GLN A 8 -0.55 9.38 6.15
C GLN A 8 0.07 10.22 5.03
N THR A 9 0.10 9.67 3.82
CA THR A 9 0.71 10.26 2.61
C THR A 9 -0.32 10.94 1.69
N GLY A 10 -1.60 10.85 2.04
CA GLY A 10 -2.73 11.38 1.31
C GLY A 10 -4.03 10.95 1.99
N ASP A 11 -5.17 11.18 1.33
CA ASP A 11 -6.45 10.70 1.81
C ASP A 11 -7.37 10.32 0.64
N ALA A 12 -8.42 9.56 0.94
CA ALA A 12 -9.43 9.19 -0.03
C ALA A 12 -10.17 10.44 -0.53
N PRO A 13 -10.64 10.45 -1.80
CA PRO A 13 -11.50 11.52 -2.32
C PRO A 13 -12.73 11.72 -1.43
N ASP A 14 -13.24 12.96 -1.36
CA ASP A 14 -14.33 13.33 -0.45
C ASP A 14 -15.56 12.41 -0.59
N VAL A 15 -15.94 12.05 -1.81
CA VAL A 15 -17.09 11.16 -2.08
C VAL A 15 -16.89 9.75 -1.53
N ILE A 16 -15.65 9.26 -1.50
CA ILE A 16 -15.30 7.97 -0.94
C ILE A 16 -15.23 8.09 0.58
N ARG A 17 -14.58 9.14 1.09
CA ARG A 17 -14.42 9.38 2.53
C ARG A 17 -15.74 9.51 3.26
N GLN A 18 -16.73 10.15 2.65
CA GLN A 18 -18.07 10.28 3.22
C GLN A 18 -18.79 8.94 3.43
N GLN A 19 -18.44 7.91 2.64
CA GLN A 19 -19.06 6.58 2.70
C GLN A 19 -18.26 5.58 3.52
N HIS A 20 -16.92 5.64 3.42
CA HIS A 20 -16.03 4.58 3.89
C HIS A 20 -14.92 5.06 4.84
N GLY A 21 -14.84 6.36 5.14
CA GLY A 21 -13.72 6.94 5.89
C GLY A 21 -12.48 7.21 5.02
N GLY A 22 -11.48 7.82 5.63
CA GLY A 22 -10.20 8.10 4.98
C GLY A 22 -9.30 6.88 4.88
N PHE A 23 -8.12 7.02 4.27
CA PHE A 23 -7.17 5.91 4.20
C PHE A 23 -6.77 5.40 5.59
N THR A 24 -6.53 6.32 6.53
CA THR A 24 -6.20 5.96 7.91
C THR A 24 -7.32 5.17 8.58
N ASP A 25 -8.59 5.55 8.39
CA ASP A 25 -9.74 4.81 8.90
C ASP A 25 -9.81 3.38 8.33
N MET A 26 -9.55 3.23 7.02
CA MET A 26 -9.51 1.93 6.35
C MET A 26 -8.40 1.04 6.90
N PHE A 27 -7.19 1.58 7.10
CA PHE A 27 -6.10 0.85 7.75
C PHE A 27 -6.44 0.43 9.18
N LEU A 28 -7.04 1.35 9.96
CA LEU A 28 -7.43 1.08 11.34
C LEU A 28 -8.46 -0.06 11.40
N GLN A 29 -9.49 0.01 10.56
CA GLN A 29 -10.56 -0.98 10.50
C GLN A 29 -10.03 -2.34 9.99
N GLN A 30 -9.33 -2.36 8.86
CA GLN A 30 -8.96 -3.60 8.18
C GLN A 30 -7.79 -4.32 8.86
N GLY A 31 -6.89 -3.57 9.49
CA GLY A 31 -5.81 -4.09 10.31
C GLY A 31 -6.22 -4.44 11.74
N GLU A 32 -7.49 -4.22 12.13
CA GLU A 32 -8.00 -4.41 13.50
C GLU A 32 -7.17 -3.66 14.56
N ILE A 33 -6.75 -2.46 14.18
CA ILE A 33 -5.83 -1.64 14.96
C ILE A 33 -6.60 -0.85 15.99
N ASN A 34 -6.17 -0.90 17.25
CA ASN A 34 -6.69 -0.02 18.29
C ASN A 34 -6.21 1.43 18.04
N PRO A 35 -7.11 2.41 17.80
CA PRO A 35 -6.71 3.80 17.54
C PRO A 35 -5.90 4.43 18.68
N ALA A 36 -6.10 4.00 19.93
CA ALA A 36 -5.34 4.49 21.07
C ALA A 36 -3.87 4.02 21.10
N SER A 37 -3.50 3.07 20.24
CA SER A 37 -2.14 2.52 20.13
C SER A 37 -1.33 3.11 18.97
N VAL A 38 -1.94 4.02 18.20
CA VAL A 38 -1.39 4.59 16.97
C VAL A 38 -1.14 6.07 17.12
N VAL A 39 -0.04 6.52 16.52
CA VAL A 39 0.13 7.93 16.16
C VAL A 39 -0.05 8.05 14.65
N ILE A 40 -0.99 8.89 14.22
CA ILE A 40 -1.14 9.24 12.81
C ILE A 40 -0.35 10.52 12.57
N VAL A 41 0.46 10.56 11.51
CA VAL A 41 1.21 11.76 11.10
C VAL A 41 0.86 12.07 9.65
N ASN A 42 0.24 13.22 9.42
CA ASN A 42 -0.16 13.71 8.10
C ASN A 42 1.00 14.47 7.45
N LEU A 43 1.76 13.76 6.61
CA LEU A 43 2.97 14.29 5.99
C LEU A 43 2.66 15.41 4.99
N PRO A 44 1.64 15.31 4.10
CA PRO A 44 1.27 16.42 3.24
C PRO A 44 0.84 17.70 3.99
N ALA A 45 0.28 17.57 5.20
CA ALA A 45 -0.06 18.71 6.05
C ALA A 45 1.15 19.34 6.77
N GLY A 46 2.35 18.78 6.57
CA GLY A 46 3.59 19.26 7.19
C GLY A 46 3.80 18.79 8.63
N GLU A 47 3.00 17.84 9.12
CA GLU A 47 3.22 17.23 10.43
C GLU A 47 4.56 16.48 10.45
N GLN A 48 5.21 16.49 11.61
CA GLN A 48 6.58 16.01 11.74
C GLN A 48 6.61 14.64 12.41
N LEU A 49 7.35 13.71 11.80
CA LEU A 49 7.70 12.44 12.43
C LEU A 49 8.74 12.67 13.53
N LEU A 50 8.58 11.94 14.64
CA LEU A 50 9.69 11.78 15.58
C LEU A 50 10.77 10.89 14.96
N SER A 51 11.96 10.84 15.56
CA SER A 51 12.98 9.88 15.13
C SER A 51 12.41 8.44 15.18
N PRO A 52 12.79 7.54 14.25
CA PRO A 52 12.25 6.18 14.15
C PRO A 52 12.26 5.39 15.47
N GLU A 53 13.24 5.65 16.34
CA GLU A 53 13.36 5.04 17.67
C GLU A 53 12.20 5.30 18.62
N HIS A 54 11.32 6.26 18.34
CA HIS A 54 10.12 6.53 19.14
C HIS A 54 8.97 5.58 18.84
N TYR A 55 9.09 4.76 17.78
CA TYR A 55 8.02 3.88 17.32
C TYR A 55 8.40 2.41 17.46
N ARG A 56 7.38 1.53 17.50
CA ARG A 56 7.56 0.06 17.44
C ARG A 56 7.33 -0.52 16.05
N GLY A 57 6.78 0.27 15.12
CA GLY A 57 6.53 -0.10 13.74
C GLY A 57 5.90 1.06 12.97
N ALA A 58 5.85 0.94 11.64
CA ALA A 58 5.24 1.95 10.78
C ALA A 58 4.37 1.33 9.67
N ILE A 59 3.28 2.00 9.34
CA ILE A 59 2.49 1.79 8.13
C ILE A 59 2.58 3.05 7.27
N ILE A 60 2.72 2.89 5.96
CA ILE A 60 2.73 3.98 4.98
C ILE A 60 1.51 3.81 4.07
N THR A 61 0.61 4.79 4.08
CA THR A 61 -0.65 4.71 3.32
C THR A 61 -0.44 4.89 1.83
N GLY A 62 -1.49 4.61 1.05
CA GLY A 62 -1.64 5.10 -0.32
C GLY A 62 -1.80 6.62 -0.37
N SER A 63 -1.68 7.17 -1.59
CA SER A 63 -1.85 8.60 -1.88
C SER A 63 -2.33 8.78 -3.32
N ALA A 64 -2.96 9.92 -3.60
CA ALA A 64 -3.22 10.39 -4.96
C ALA A 64 -1.98 11.05 -5.61
N ALA A 65 -0.96 11.38 -4.81
CA ALA A 65 0.31 11.90 -5.30
C ALA A 65 1.11 10.83 -6.07
N MET A 66 2.09 11.26 -6.85
CA MET A 66 3.02 10.38 -7.56
C MET A 66 4.41 10.50 -6.94
N VAL A 67 5.10 9.37 -6.71
CA VAL A 67 6.45 9.40 -6.11
C VAL A 67 7.42 10.19 -7.01
N THR A 68 7.22 10.14 -8.33
CA THR A 68 8.03 10.89 -9.29
C THR A 68 7.85 12.42 -9.22
N GLU A 69 6.86 12.92 -8.48
CA GLU A 69 6.71 14.37 -8.25
C GLU A 69 7.76 14.90 -7.27
N LEU A 70 8.43 14.03 -6.51
CA LEU A 70 9.48 14.37 -5.55
C LEU A 70 9.06 15.49 -4.59
N LEU A 71 7.81 15.43 -4.12
CA LEU A 71 7.25 16.44 -3.22
C LEU A 71 8.12 16.53 -1.95
N PRO A 72 8.36 17.73 -1.38
CA PRO A 72 9.29 17.89 -0.26
C PRO A 72 8.99 17.02 0.96
N TRP A 73 7.71 16.80 1.29
CA TRP A 73 7.30 15.92 2.38
C TRP A 73 7.59 14.44 2.07
N SER A 74 7.54 14.05 0.80
CA SER A 74 7.80 12.69 0.34
C SER A 74 9.28 12.37 0.39
N GLU A 75 10.13 13.28 -0.07
CA GLU A 75 11.59 13.13 0.03
C GLU A 75 12.07 13.10 1.49
N GLN A 76 11.46 13.92 2.36
CA GLN A 76 11.72 13.87 3.80
C GLN A 76 11.31 12.52 4.40
N ALA A 77 10.14 12.00 4.01
CA ALA A 77 9.70 10.68 4.42
C ALA A 77 10.64 9.59 3.90
N ALA A 78 11.16 9.69 2.68
CA ALA A 78 12.14 8.75 2.13
C ALA A 78 13.44 8.72 2.94
N VAL A 79 13.92 9.87 3.42
CA VAL A 79 15.06 9.93 4.36
C VAL A 79 14.73 9.18 5.66
N TRP A 80 13.58 9.50 6.27
CA TRP A 80 13.13 8.85 7.50
C TRP A 80 12.99 7.33 7.35
N LEU A 81 12.46 6.87 6.21
CA LEU A 81 12.29 5.45 5.91
C LEU A 81 13.63 4.72 5.77
N ARG A 82 14.65 5.35 5.17
CA ARG A 82 16.00 4.75 5.14
C ARG A 82 16.55 4.54 6.55
N ASP A 83 16.41 5.53 7.42
CA ASP A 83 16.89 5.43 8.80
C ASP A 83 16.10 4.37 9.59
N ALA A 84 14.78 4.36 9.43
CA ALA A 84 13.89 3.39 10.05
C ALA A 84 14.20 1.94 9.63
N VAL A 85 14.44 1.70 8.33
CA VAL A 85 14.87 0.39 7.82
C VAL A 85 16.26 0.04 8.35
N GLY A 86 17.19 0.99 8.37
CA GLY A 86 18.56 0.79 8.84
C GLY A 86 18.65 0.36 10.32
N MET A 87 17.71 0.82 11.16
CA MET A 87 17.63 0.41 12.56
C MET A 87 16.77 -0.85 12.80
N GLY A 88 16.19 -1.43 11.75
CA GLY A 88 15.32 -2.59 11.86
C GLY A 88 13.95 -2.28 12.46
N LEU A 89 13.36 -1.11 12.19
CA LEU A 89 11.95 -0.85 12.51
C LEU A 89 11.06 -1.72 11.59
N PRO A 90 10.05 -2.44 12.11
CA PRO A 90 9.06 -3.09 11.26
C PRO A 90 8.27 -2.08 10.43
N ILE A 91 8.16 -2.27 9.11
CA ILE A 91 7.48 -1.33 8.21
C ILE A 91 6.62 -2.08 7.19
N PHE A 92 5.41 -1.58 6.99
CA PHE A 92 4.49 -2.01 5.93
C PHE A 92 4.08 -0.84 5.05
N GLY A 93 4.29 -0.95 3.74
CA GLY A 93 3.83 0.07 2.77
C GLY A 93 2.72 -0.47 1.85
N ALA A 94 1.72 0.35 1.54
CA ALA A 94 0.68 0.00 0.56
C ALA A 94 0.58 1.04 -0.55
N CYS A 95 0.45 0.60 -1.80
CA CYS A 95 0.30 1.45 -2.99
C CYS A 95 1.39 2.54 -3.08
N TYR A 96 1.08 3.81 -2.80
CA TYR A 96 2.08 4.87 -2.71
C TYR A 96 3.18 4.54 -1.68
N GLY A 97 2.82 4.00 -0.51
CA GLY A 97 3.78 3.57 0.49
C GLY A 97 4.69 2.44 0.02
N HIS A 98 4.19 1.56 -0.85
CA HIS A 98 5.01 0.53 -1.50
C HIS A 98 6.06 1.16 -2.43
N GLN A 99 5.63 2.13 -3.24
CA GLN A 99 6.50 2.85 -4.17
C GLN A 99 7.52 3.72 -3.44
N LEU A 100 7.08 4.50 -2.45
CA LEU A 100 7.94 5.37 -1.66
C LEU A 100 9.02 4.58 -0.92
N LEU A 101 8.67 3.41 -0.37
CA LEU A 101 9.63 2.55 0.31
C LEU A 101 10.69 1.99 -0.66
N ALA A 102 10.29 1.55 -1.85
CA ALA A 102 11.22 1.14 -2.90
C ALA A 102 12.14 2.30 -3.31
N HIS A 103 11.58 3.48 -3.55
CA HIS A 103 12.32 4.69 -3.89
C HIS A 103 13.33 5.07 -2.80
N ALA A 104 12.89 5.10 -1.54
CA ALA A 104 13.73 5.43 -0.39
C ALA A 104 14.98 4.53 -0.31
N LEU A 105 14.83 3.25 -0.65
CA LEU A 105 15.88 2.24 -0.60
C LEU A 105 16.70 2.11 -1.91
N GLY A 106 16.52 3.02 -2.87
CA GLY A 106 17.32 3.08 -4.11
C GLY A 106 16.74 2.33 -5.30
N GLY A 107 15.48 1.91 -5.21
CA GLY A 107 14.69 1.39 -6.33
C GLY A 107 14.26 2.51 -7.28
N GLU A 108 13.75 2.10 -8.44
CA GLU A 108 13.23 3.02 -9.46
C GLU A 108 11.71 2.92 -9.49
N VAL A 109 11.02 4.06 -9.44
CA VAL A 109 9.57 4.17 -9.51
C VAL A 109 9.19 5.06 -10.68
N GLY A 110 8.14 4.68 -11.39
CA GLY A 110 7.60 5.49 -12.48
C GLY A 110 6.24 5.01 -12.93
N TYR A 111 5.71 5.63 -13.99
CA TYR A 111 4.43 5.20 -14.58
C TYR A 111 4.50 3.76 -15.06
N HIS A 112 3.45 3.00 -14.75
CA HIS A 112 3.36 1.61 -15.14
C HIS A 112 3.35 1.52 -16.68
N PRO A 113 4.31 0.81 -17.31
CA PRO A 113 4.49 0.85 -18.78
C PRO A 113 3.29 0.34 -19.58
N GLN A 114 2.43 -0.48 -18.97
CA GLN A 114 1.20 -1.00 -19.59
C GLN A 114 -0.06 -0.20 -19.20
N GLY A 115 0.11 0.96 -18.55
CA GLY A 115 -0.99 1.74 -17.99
C GLY A 115 -1.42 1.27 -16.60
N MET A 116 -2.46 1.91 -16.07
CA MET A 116 -2.97 1.70 -14.71
C MET A 116 -3.59 0.31 -14.52
N GLU A 117 -3.20 -0.38 -13.43
CA GLU A 117 -3.95 -1.52 -12.91
C GLU A 117 -5.06 -1.03 -11.99
N ILE A 118 -6.28 -1.52 -12.22
CA ILE A 118 -7.46 -1.06 -11.51
C ILE A 118 -8.54 -2.14 -11.39
N GLY A 119 -9.10 -2.30 -10.19
CA GLY A 119 -10.16 -3.25 -9.86
C GLY A 119 -9.71 -4.40 -8.96
N THR A 120 -10.53 -5.45 -8.89
CA THR A 120 -10.16 -6.68 -8.18
C THR A 120 -9.46 -7.65 -9.13
N LEU A 121 -8.15 -7.84 -8.95
CA LEU A 121 -7.28 -8.61 -9.86
C LEU A 121 -6.61 -9.78 -9.14
N GLU A 122 -6.25 -10.82 -9.91
CA GLU A 122 -5.53 -11.99 -9.40
C GLU A 122 -4.05 -11.66 -9.17
N ILE A 123 -3.54 -12.08 -8.02
CA ILE A 123 -2.15 -12.00 -7.58
C ILE A 123 -1.61 -13.43 -7.48
N GLU A 124 -0.43 -13.65 -8.05
CA GLU A 124 0.28 -14.93 -8.02
C GLU A 124 1.54 -14.81 -7.16
N LEU A 125 1.70 -15.71 -6.19
CA LEU A 125 2.91 -15.82 -5.40
C LEU A 125 4.06 -16.38 -6.26
N LEU A 126 5.24 -15.79 -6.08
CA LEU A 126 6.48 -16.22 -6.72
C LEU A 126 7.15 -17.33 -5.90
N PRO A 127 8.05 -18.15 -6.49
CA PRO A 127 8.79 -19.19 -5.77
C PRO A 127 9.48 -18.70 -4.49
N GLU A 128 9.96 -17.46 -4.51
CA GLU A 128 10.61 -16.77 -3.40
C GLU A 128 9.71 -16.61 -2.17
N ALA A 129 8.38 -16.52 -2.36
CA ALA A 129 7.41 -16.40 -1.26
C ALA A 129 7.24 -17.69 -0.45
N LYS A 130 7.67 -18.85 -0.97
CA LYS A 130 7.42 -20.16 -0.35
C LYS A 130 7.99 -20.25 1.08
N ASN A 131 9.12 -19.61 1.33
CA ASN A 131 9.81 -19.62 2.62
C ASN A 131 9.61 -18.31 3.39
N ASP A 132 8.82 -17.37 2.85
CA ASP A 132 8.56 -16.11 3.52
C ASP A 132 7.61 -16.34 4.71
N PRO A 133 7.96 -15.96 5.94
CA PRO A 133 7.16 -16.25 7.12
C PRO A 133 5.72 -15.73 7.06
N ALA A 134 5.49 -14.62 6.36
CA ALA A 134 4.17 -14.01 6.21
C ALA A 134 3.32 -14.67 5.12
N LEU A 135 3.94 -15.35 4.14
CA LEU A 135 3.24 -15.85 2.95
C LEU A 135 3.29 -17.38 2.79
N GLN A 136 4.08 -18.10 3.60
CA GLN A 136 4.26 -19.56 3.46
C GLN A 136 2.96 -20.39 3.52
N TYR A 137 1.88 -19.84 4.11
CA TYR A 137 0.56 -20.49 4.21
C TYR A 137 -0.50 -19.89 3.28
N TYR A 138 -0.13 -18.90 2.45
CA TYR A 138 -1.06 -18.29 1.51
C TYR A 138 -1.33 -19.23 0.33
N PRO A 139 -2.52 -19.16 -0.27
CA PRO A 139 -2.77 -19.86 -1.52
C PRO A 139 -1.81 -19.33 -2.61
N PRO A 140 -1.39 -20.17 -3.58
CA PRO A 140 -0.49 -19.74 -4.66
C PRO A 140 -1.04 -18.56 -5.47
N ARG A 141 -2.37 -18.41 -5.50
CA ARG A 141 -3.08 -17.32 -6.15
C ARG A 141 -4.22 -16.83 -5.28
N PHE A 142 -4.43 -15.52 -5.25
CA PHE A 142 -5.55 -14.88 -4.55
C PHE A 142 -5.93 -13.58 -5.24
N TYR A 143 -7.10 -13.03 -4.91
CA TYR A 143 -7.53 -11.74 -5.44
C TYR A 143 -7.16 -10.60 -4.49
N ALA A 144 -6.83 -9.44 -5.04
CA ALA A 144 -6.58 -8.19 -4.32
C ALA A 144 -7.23 -7.00 -5.04
N ASN A 145 -7.45 -5.89 -4.32
CA ASN A 145 -7.96 -4.63 -4.90
C ASN A 145 -6.78 -3.73 -5.28
N LEU A 146 -6.76 -3.25 -6.53
CA LEU A 146 -5.69 -2.45 -7.09
C LEU A 146 -6.26 -1.13 -7.65
N ILE A 147 -5.51 -0.06 -7.47
CA ILE A 147 -5.68 1.20 -8.20
C ILE A 147 -4.36 1.98 -8.16
N HIS A 148 -3.55 1.86 -9.23
CA HIS A 148 -2.27 2.57 -9.30
C HIS A 148 -1.83 2.87 -10.73
N SER A 149 -1.34 4.10 -10.96
CA SER A 149 -0.74 4.51 -12.23
C SER A 149 0.77 4.38 -12.26
N GLN A 150 1.41 4.33 -11.09
CA GLN A 150 2.85 4.10 -10.95
C GLN A 150 3.15 2.73 -10.36
N THR A 151 4.38 2.28 -10.54
CA THR A 151 4.89 1.00 -10.05
C THR A 151 6.38 1.12 -9.73
N VAL A 152 6.91 0.14 -9.02
CA VAL A 152 8.34 -0.09 -8.91
C VAL A 152 8.84 -0.68 -10.23
N LEU A 153 9.59 0.10 -11.01
CA LEU A 153 10.20 -0.33 -12.27
C LEU A 153 11.44 -1.21 -12.03
N ARG A 154 12.18 -0.92 -10.96
CA ARG A 154 13.37 -1.66 -10.57
C ARG A 154 13.44 -1.77 -9.05
N LEU A 155 13.62 -3.00 -8.56
CA LEU A 155 13.78 -3.24 -7.13
C LEU A 155 15.06 -2.58 -6.59
N PRO A 156 15.04 -2.09 -5.33
CA PRO A 156 16.25 -1.72 -4.63
C PRO A 156 17.14 -2.95 -4.37
N GLU A 157 18.42 -2.71 -4.10
CA GLU A 157 19.38 -3.78 -3.85
C GLU A 157 18.99 -4.63 -2.63
N GLY A 158 19.01 -5.95 -2.81
CA GLY A 158 18.67 -6.94 -1.77
C GLY A 158 17.17 -7.10 -1.51
N ALA A 159 16.30 -6.34 -2.17
CA ALA A 159 14.86 -6.58 -2.10
C ALA A 159 14.44 -7.72 -3.03
N VAL A 160 13.37 -8.43 -2.64
CA VAL A 160 12.88 -9.62 -3.33
C VAL A 160 11.39 -9.44 -3.62
N ALA A 161 11.01 -9.65 -4.88
CA ALA A 161 9.61 -9.75 -5.26
C ALA A 161 9.04 -11.10 -4.80
N LEU A 162 7.89 -11.06 -4.14
CA LEU A 162 7.22 -12.24 -3.60
C LEU A 162 5.90 -12.55 -4.29
N ALA A 163 5.33 -11.58 -5.01
CA ALA A 163 4.12 -11.79 -5.78
C ALA A 163 4.06 -10.86 -6.99
N ARG A 164 3.29 -11.25 -8.00
CA ARG A 164 3.05 -10.49 -9.22
C ARG A 164 1.56 -10.49 -9.59
N SER A 165 1.15 -9.54 -10.41
CA SER A 165 -0.10 -9.62 -11.18
C SER A 165 0.23 -10.10 -12.60
N ALA A 166 -0.76 -10.05 -13.50
CA ALA A 166 -0.52 -10.28 -14.91
C ALA A 166 0.34 -9.18 -15.56
N GLN A 167 0.34 -7.96 -15.02
CA GLN A 167 0.98 -6.79 -15.63
C GLN A 167 2.19 -6.28 -14.84
N ASP A 168 2.21 -6.46 -13.53
CA ASP A 168 3.22 -5.92 -12.62
C ASP A 168 3.96 -7.05 -11.89
N PRO A 169 5.29 -7.16 -12.03
CA PRO A 169 6.09 -8.19 -11.38
C PRO A 169 6.32 -7.97 -9.87
N HIS A 170 5.92 -6.83 -9.30
CA HIS A 170 6.31 -6.39 -7.96
C HIS A 170 5.11 -6.12 -7.04
N GLN A 171 4.10 -6.99 -7.03
CA GLN A 171 2.90 -6.79 -6.23
C GLN A 171 3.11 -6.95 -4.72
N ILE A 172 4.07 -7.77 -4.31
CA ILE A 172 4.58 -7.83 -2.92
C ILE A 172 6.10 -7.78 -2.98
N ILE A 173 6.72 -6.88 -2.19
CA ILE A 173 8.18 -6.80 -2.04
C ILE A 173 8.55 -7.01 -0.57
N ARG A 174 9.58 -7.83 -0.34
CA ARG A 174 10.30 -7.96 0.92
C ARG A 174 11.63 -7.22 0.81
N TYR A 175 11.88 -6.29 1.72
CA TYR A 175 13.14 -5.53 1.76
C TYR A 175 14.08 -6.04 2.84
N ARG A 176 13.53 -6.42 3.99
CA ARG A 176 14.21 -6.99 5.18
C ARG A 176 13.23 -7.91 5.90
N ASP A 177 13.72 -8.70 6.86
CA ASP A 177 12.91 -9.67 7.60
C ASP A 177 11.62 -9.09 8.22
N ASN A 178 11.62 -7.81 8.56
CA ASN A 178 10.48 -7.09 9.14
C ASN A 178 9.98 -5.91 8.29
N VAL A 179 10.44 -5.79 7.04
CA VAL A 179 10.05 -4.69 6.15
C VAL A 179 9.50 -5.26 4.84
N MET A 180 8.22 -4.99 4.57
CA MET A 180 7.55 -5.44 3.35
C MET A 180 6.57 -4.40 2.82
N SER A 181 6.12 -4.56 1.58
CA SER A 181 5.08 -3.70 1.03
C SER A 181 4.24 -4.40 -0.04
N THR A 182 3.04 -3.86 -0.30
CA THR A 182 2.11 -4.34 -1.32
C THR A 182 1.74 -3.23 -2.29
N GLN A 183 1.76 -3.51 -3.59
CA GLN A 183 1.29 -2.54 -4.59
C GLN A 183 -0.25 -2.46 -4.58
N PHE A 184 -0.93 -3.57 -4.30
CA PHE A 184 -2.37 -3.60 -4.02
C PHE A 184 -2.73 -2.98 -2.65
N HIS A 185 -4.03 -2.76 -2.45
CA HIS A 185 -4.63 -2.16 -1.26
C HIS A 185 -5.21 -3.23 -0.32
N PRO A 186 -4.44 -3.74 0.67
CA PRO A 186 -4.96 -4.67 1.66
C PRO A 186 -5.95 -4.01 2.63
N GLU A 187 -6.02 -2.69 2.67
CA GLU A 187 -6.98 -1.91 3.45
C GLU A 187 -8.32 -1.72 2.72
N PHE A 188 -8.39 -1.96 1.40
CA PHE A 188 -9.63 -1.85 0.64
C PHE A 188 -10.46 -3.13 0.74
N ASN A 189 -11.78 -2.97 0.81
CA ASN A 189 -12.76 -4.04 0.63
C ASN A 189 -13.52 -3.88 -0.70
N GLY A 190 -14.38 -4.83 -1.03
CA GLY A 190 -15.19 -4.79 -2.25
C GLY A 190 -16.04 -3.52 -2.37
N PRO A 191 -16.81 -3.13 -1.34
CA PRO A 191 -17.56 -1.87 -1.33
C PRO A 191 -16.73 -0.61 -1.58
N VAL A 192 -15.53 -0.49 -0.99
CA VAL A 192 -14.62 0.65 -1.25
C VAL A 192 -14.23 0.67 -2.73
N MET A 193 -13.75 -0.46 -3.25
CA MET A 193 -13.35 -0.58 -4.66
C MET A 193 -14.52 -0.28 -5.61
N HIS A 194 -15.72 -0.75 -5.28
CA HIS A 194 -16.95 -0.48 -6.01
C HIS A 194 -17.25 1.03 -6.09
N SER A 195 -17.20 1.75 -4.95
CA SER A 195 -17.40 3.21 -4.92
C SER A 195 -16.33 3.95 -5.72
N TYR A 196 -15.06 3.51 -5.67
CA TYR A 196 -14.00 4.08 -6.52
C TYR A 196 -14.32 3.91 -8.01
N MET A 197 -14.85 2.75 -8.43
CA MET A 197 -15.21 2.55 -9.84
C MET A 197 -16.37 3.43 -10.27
N SER A 198 -17.38 3.64 -9.41
CA SER A 198 -18.45 4.62 -9.67
C SER A 198 -17.89 6.02 -9.85
N TRP A 199 -17.07 6.47 -8.91
CA TRP A 199 -16.50 7.82 -8.91
C TRP A 199 -15.62 8.09 -10.13
N ILE A 200 -14.74 7.16 -10.50
CA ILE A 200 -13.89 7.31 -11.68
C ILE A 200 -14.71 7.28 -12.98
N ALA A 201 -15.77 6.46 -13.03
CA ALA A 201 -16.68 6.44 -14.18
C ALA A 201 -17.42 7.78 -14.39
N GLU A 202 -17.63 8.57 -13.33
CA GLU A 202 -18.18 9.93 -13.40
C GLU A 202 -17.13 10.95 -13.84
N LEU A 203 -15.87 10.79 -13.41
CA LEU A 203 -14.76 11.67 -13.77
C LEU A 203 -14.27 11.49 -15.21
N GLU A 204 -14.39 10.28 -15.77
CA GLU A 204 -13.99 9.93 -17.13
C GLU A 204 -15.18 9.41 -17.95
N PRO A 205 -16.14 10.28 -18.35
CA PRO A 205 -17.35 9.86 -19.06
C PRO A 205 -17.08 9.10 -20.35
N GLU A 206 -15.98 9.41 -21.05
CA GLU A 206 -15.56 8.74 -22.27
C GLU A 206 -15.10 7.29 -22.04
N HIS A 207 -14.73 6.93 -20.81
CA HIS A 207 -14.35 5.58 -20.39
C HIS A 207 -15.37 4.94 -19.44
N GLN A 208 -16.55 5.56 -19.24
CA GLN A 208 -17.53 5.16 -18.23
C GLN A 208 -17.89 3.66 -18.30
N THR A 209 -18.17 3.13 -19.48
CA THR A 209 -18.54 1.71 -19.66
C THR A 209 -17.45 0.76 -19.13
N LYS A 210 -16.17 1.08 -19.38
CA LYS A 210 -15.03 0.29 -18.90
C LYS A 210 -15.03 0.20 -17.38
N TYR A 211 -15.19 1.33 -16.68
CA TYR A 211 -15.16 1.35 -15.22
C TYR A 211 -16.40 0.70 -14.60
N LEU A 212 -17.59 0.87 -15.19
CA LEU A 212 -18.79 0.15 -14.74
C LEU A 212 -18.68 -1.37 -14.93
N ASP A 213 -17.98 -1.83 -15.96
CA ASP A 213 -17.70 -3.26 -16.14
C ASP A 213 -16.69 -3.80 -15.12
N ILE A 214 -15.71 -3.00 -14.70
CA ILE A 214 -14.81 -3.34 -13.59
C ILE A 214 -15.58 -3.35 -12.27
N GLN A 215 -16.43 -2.35 -12.04
CA GLN A 215 -17.28 -2.23 -10.86
C GLN A 215 -18.11 -3.49 -10.60
N ARG A 216 -18.69 -4.08 -11.66
CA ARG A 216 -19.48 -5.33 -11.56
C ARG A 216 -18.67 -6.55 -11.09
N ARG A 217 -17.34 -6.48 -11.16
CA ARG A 217 -16.41 -7.56 -10.80
C ARG A 217 -15.66 -7.29 -9.50
N THR A 218 -15.89 -6.15 -8.83
CA THR A 218 -15.24 -5.87 -7.55
C THR A 218 -15.72 -6.83 -6.48
N SER A 219 -14.81 -7.34 -5.66
CA SER A 219 -15.17 -8.25 -4.57
C SER A 219 -14.36 -7.98 -3.30
N ASN A 220 -14.80 -8.56 -2.19
CA ASN A 220 -13.96 -8.66 -1.01
C ASN A 220 -12.76 -9.57 -1.29
N THR A 221 -11.63 -9.26 -0.66
CA THR A 221 -10.34 -9.91 -0.90
C THR A 221 -9.71 -10.37 0.43
N PRO A 222 -10.39 -11.25 1.19
CA PRO A 222 -10.01 -11.55 2.58
C PRO A 222 -8.58 -12.08 2.76
N VAL A 223 -8.04 -12.73 1.73
CA VAL A 223 -6.64 -13.22 1.70
C VAL A 223 -5.65 -12.06 1.57
N SER A 224 -5.86 -11.11 0.63
CA SER A 224 -4.96 -9.95 0.55
C SER A 224 -5.05 -9.08 1.80
N GLN A 225 -6.24 -8.99 2.39
CA GLN A 225 -6.51 -8.20 3.60
C GLN A 225 -5.89 -8.81 4.86
N SER A 226 -5.73 -10.13 4.95
CA SER A 226 -5.11 -10.75 6.14
C SER A 226 -3.66 -10.33 6.33
N LEU A 227 -2.96 -9.98 5.25
CA LEU A 227 -1.55 -9.61 5.31
C LEU A 227 -1.31 -8.36 6.18
N LEU A 228 -2.23 -7.39 6.10
CA LEU A 228 -2.20 -6.21 6.97
C LEU A 228 -2.40 -6.59 8.44
N ARG A 229 -3.38 -7.45 8.74
CA ARG A 229 -3.64 -7.92 10.12
C ARG A 229 -2.45 -8.71 10.68
N GLU A 230 -1.87 -9.59 9.87
CA GLU A 230 -0.71 -10.40 10.26
C GLU A 230 0.50 -9.53 10.56
N PHE A 231 0.75 -8.49 9.76
CA PHE A 231 1.78 -7.51 10.06
C PHE A 231 1.51 -6.80 11.39
N VAL A 232 0.31 -6.27 11.60
CA VAL A 232 -0.08 -5.56 12.83
C VAL A 232 0.05 -6.46 14.06
N ASN A 233 -0.37 -7.72 13.97
CA ASN A 233 -0.27 -8.70 15.06
C ASN A 233 1.18 -9.11 15.38
N GLY A 234 2.10 -8.95 14.44
CA GLY A 234 3.53 -9.21 14.62
C GLY A 234 4.31 -8.04 15.23
N LEU A 235 3.72 -6.85 15.34
CA LEU A 235 4.33 -5.68 16.00
C LEU A 235 4.38 -5.85 17.51
#